data_AF-A0A171IPT6-F1
#
_entry.id   AF-A0A171IPT6-F1
#
_cell.length_a   1.000
_cell.length_b   1.000
_cell.length_c   1.000
_cell.angle_alpha   90.00
_cell.angle_beta   90.00
_cell.angle_gamma   90.00
#
_symmetry.space_group_name_H-M   'P 1'
#
loop_
_entity.id
_entity.type
_entity.pdbx_description
1 polymer ?
#
loop_
_entity_poly.entity_id
_entity_poly.type
_entity_poly.pdbx_seq_one_letter_code
_entity_poly.pdbx_strand_id
1 'polypeptide(L)'
;MLKKTLICILLVGSVHFAMAESLNDALNRSRSGNSNNNRPQVEDLFTGDVKLACEATLCLSTGNRPSECQPAIHRYFSIRHKRMGDTIRARHNFLRLCPASKEQGMLELVNAIANGAGRCDARELNRINRSTYIKRVWVGSRRHGDWQEVKVPYIRNAKPSYCSAYFENGWTQLGTRYVGEEKNGGKWVD
;
A
#
# COMPACT_ATOMS: atom_id res chain seq x y z
N MET A 1 -10.36 -4.53 51.90
CA MET A 1 -10.33 -5.70 52.81
C MET A 1 -9.08 -6.51 52.48
N LEU A 2 -7.91 -6.18 53.05
CA LEU A 2 -7.28 -6.88 54.20
C LEU A 2 -7.24 -8.41 54.01
N LYS A 3 -6.11 -9.09 53.83
CA LYS A 3 -4.97 -9.17 54.78
C LYS A 3 -3.67 -9.59 54.07
N LYS A 4 -2.60 -8.82 54.31
CA LYS A 4 -1.22 -9.30 54.33
C LYS A 4 -1.01 -9.96 55.70
N THR A 5 -0.49 -11.18 55.74
CA THR A 5 -0.05 -11.83 56.97
C THR A 5 1.44 -12.11 56.86
N LEU A 6 2.15 -11.61 57.87
CA LEU A 6 3.60 -11.62 58.11
C LEU A 6 4.02 -12.94 58.79
N ILE A 7 5.33 -13.10 59.05
CA ILE A 7 6.04 -14.03 59.99
C ILE A 7 6.81 -15.14 59.23
N CYS A 8 8.14 -15.04 59.06
CA CYS A 8 9.27 -15.23 60.00
C CYS A 8 9.56 -16.70 60.37
N ILE A 9 10.85 -16.98 60.67
CA ILE A 9 11.52 -18.21 61.19
C ILE A 9 12.37 -18.88 60.08
N LEU A 10 13.68 -18.64 59.94
CA LEU A 10 14.88 -18.95 60.78
C LEU A 10 15.29 -20.43 60.87
N LEU A 11 16.51 -20.69 60.35
CA LEU A 11 17.49 -21.76 60.69
C LEU A 11 17.08 -23.18 60.24
N VAL A 12 17.94 -24.04 59.68
CA VAL A 12 19.23 -24.57 60.16
C VAL A 12 19.97 -25.27 59.01
N GLY A 13 21.30 -25.36 59.04
CA GLY A 13 21.99 -26.58 58.62
C GLY A 13 23.00 -26.46 57.47
N SER A 14 24.26 -26.22 57.82
CA SER A 14 25.44 -26.40 56.97
C SER A 14 25.79 -27.88 56.83
N VAL A 15 26.04 -28.35 55.60
CA VAL A 15 26.96 -29.48 55.33
C VAL A 15 27.72 -29.21 54.04
N HIS A 16 29.04 -29.23 54.16
CA HIS A 16 30.04 -29.11 53.10
C HIS A 16 29.84 -30.18 52.01
N PHE A 17 29.89 -29.76 50.74
CA PHE A 17 30.45 -30.58 49.67
C PHE A 17 31.43 -29.74 48.87
N ALA A 18 32.65 -30.26 48.79
CA ALA A 18 33.77 -29.68 48.09
C ALA A 18 33.64 -29.82 46.56
N MET A 19 34.52 -29.09 45.89
CA MET A 19 35.02 -29.25 44.52
C MET A 19 34.45 -28.27 43.48
N ALA A 20 35.38 -27.41 43.06
CA ALA A 20 35.36 -26.50 41.93
C ALA A 20 35.08 -27.22 40.60
N GLU A 21 34.45 -26.53 39.65
CA GLU A 21 34.99 -26.31 38.30
C GLU A 21 34.12 -25.27 37.54
N SER A 22 34.78 -24.56 36.62
CA SER A 22 34.36 -23.41 35.82
C SER A 22 33.12 -23.63 34.94
N LEU A 23 32.05 -22.85 35.14
CA LEU A 23 30.97 -22.66 34.15
C LEU A 23 31.25 -21.51 33.16
N ASN A 24 32.28 -20.68 33.42
CA ASN A 24 32.58 -19.53 32.58
C ASN A 24 33.40 -19.87 31.32
N ASP A 25 34.07 -21.04 31.28
CA ASP A 25 34.79 -21.47 30.07
C ASP A 25 33.89 -22.14 29.01
N ALA A 26 32.70 -22.61 29.39
CA ALA A 26 31.75 -23.20 28.43
C ALA A 26 30.99 -22.13 27.62
N LEU A 27 30.75 -20.94 28.18
CA LEU A 27 30.02 -19.86 27.50
C LEU A 27 30.88 -19.06 26.51
N ASN A 28 32.21 -19.09 26.64
CA ASN A 28 33.10 -18.36 25.72
C ASN A 28 33.62 -19.20 24.53
N ARG A 29 33.37 -20.52 24.50
CA ARG A 29 33.83 -21.39 23.41
C ARG A 29 32.91 -21.41 22.18
N SER A 30 31.69 -20.86 22.27
CA SER A 30 30.83 -20.63 21.10
C SER A 30 31.21 -19.37 20.31
N ARG A 31 32.19 -18.58 20.78
CA ARG A 31 32.76 -17.44 20.06
C ARG A 31 33.93 -17.88 19.15
N SER A 32 33.77 -19.00 18.47
CA SER A 32 34.62 -19.41 17.34
C SER A 32 33.79 -20.22 16.35
N GLY A 33 32.75 -19.58 15.82
CA GLY A 33 32.06 -20.00 14.62
C GLY A 33 32.46 -19.06 13.50
N ASN A 34 33.25 -19.58 12.56
CA ASN A 34 33.71 -18.95 11.33
C ASN A 34 32.60 -18.09 10.68
N SER A 35 32.65 -16.77 10.88
CA SER A 35 31.84 -15.83 10.10
C SER A 35 32.44 -15.72 8.71
N ASN A 36 32.14 -16.69 7.85
CA ASN A 36 31.84 -16.35 6.46
C ASN A 36 30.61 -15.45 6.51
N ASN A 37 30.83 -14.16 6.79
CA ASN A 37 29.82 -13.12 6.73
C ASN A 37 29.42 -12.93 5.27
N ASN A 38 28.63 -13.86 4.77
CA ASN A 38 27.79 -13.70 3.60
C ASN A 38 26.35 -13.43 4.05
N ARG A 39 26.21 -12.59 5.09
CA ARG A 39 24.94 -11.96 5.42
C ARG A 39 24.84 -10.74 4.50
N PRO A 40 23.89 -10.69 3.55
CA PRO A 40 23.66 -9.46 2.80
C PRO A 40 23.39 -8.37 3.82
N GLN A 41 24.22 -7.33 3.81
CA GLN A 41 24.03 -6.16 4.64
C GLN A 41 22.62 -5.63 4.33
N VAL A 42 21.81 -5.40 5.35
CA VAL A 42 20.45 -4.84 5.17
C VAL A 42 20.54 -3.48 4.46
N GLU A 43 21.67 -2.79 4.59
CA GLU A 43 21.97 -1.57 3.85
C GLU A 43 22.10 -1.79 2.33
N ASP A 44 22.68 -2.91 1.87
CA ASP A 44 22.77 -3.25 0.44
C ASP A 44 21.43 -3.73 -0.14
N LEU A 45 20.53 -4.25 0.70
CA LEU A 45 19.22 -4.75 0.29
C LEU A 45 18.27 -3.62 -0.14
N PHE A 46 18.47 -2.38 0.31
CA PHE A 46 17.62 -1.23 0.00
C PHE A 46 18.39 -0.14 -0.78
N THR A 47 19.19 -0.53 -1.77
CA THR A 47 19.79 0.40 -2.73
C THR A 47 19.18 0.25 -4.13
N GLY A 48 19.35 1.28 -4.95
CA GLY A 48 18.97 1.25 -6.37
C GLY A 48 17.49 0.89 -6.62
N ASP A 49 17.26 -0.03 -7.55
CA ASP A 49 15.91 -0.42 -7.99
C ASP A 49 15.10 -1.16 -6.91
N VAL A 50 15.74 -1.79 -5.91
CA VAL A 50 15.01 -2.45 -4.81
C VAL A 50 14.33 -1.41 -3.93
N LYS A 51 15.06 -0.34 -3.57
CA LYS A 51 14.51 0.80 -2.83
C LYS A 51 13.34 1.43 -3.60
N LEU A 52 13.56 1.77 -4.86
CA LEU A 52 12.55 2.40 -5.70
C LEU A 52 11.33 1.49 -5.91
N ALA A 53 11.49 0.17 -5.95
CA ALA A 53 10.38 -0.77 -6.04
C ALA A 53 9.51 -0.77 -4.78
N CYS A 54 10.12 -0.77 -3.59
CA CYS A 54 9.38 -0.68 -2.34
C CYS A 54 8.66 0.67 -2.19
N GLU A 55 9.36 1.77 -2.47
CA GLU A 55 8.78 3.11 -2.46
C GLU A 55 7.64 3.22 -3.49
N ALA A 56 7.81 2.68 -4.70
CA ALA A 56 6.76 2.71 -5.71
C ALA A 56 5.54 1.91 -5.26
N THR A 57 5.74 0.74 -4.65
CA THR A 57 4.65 -0.08 -4.11
C THR A 57 3.87 0.68 -3.06
N LEU A 58 4.56 1.31 -2.09
CA LEU A 58 3.91 2.11 -1.05
C LEU A 58 3.21 3.34 -1.64
N CYS A 59 3.90 4.13 -2.44
CA CYS A 59 3.38 5.35 -3.03
C CYS A 59 2.20 5.10 -3.97
N LEU A 60 2.21 4.00 -4.73
CA LEU A 60 1.08 3.65 -5.60
C LEU A 60 -0.11 3.16 -4.78
N SER A 61 0.11 2.57 -3.60
CA SER A 61 -0.93 2.04 -2.71
C SER A 61 -1.64 3.10 -1.86
N THR A 62 -1.24 4.36 -1.99
CA THR A 62 -1.87 5.48 -1.30
C THR A 62 -2.49 6.47 -2.28
N GLY A 63 -3.55 7.15 -1.84
CA GLY A 63 -4.17 8.24 -2.60
C GLY A 63 -3.35 9.54 -2.56
N ASN A 64 -2.58 9.75 -1.48
CA ASN A 64 -1.73 10.92 -1.30
C ASN A 64 -0.28 10.61 -1.65
N ARG A 65 0.27 11.30 -2.67
CA ARG A 65 1.62 11.06 -3.17
C ARG A 65 2.47 12.32 -3.00
N PRO A 66 3.21 12.44 -1.89
CA PRO A 66 4.07 13.58 -1.66
C PRO A 66 5.25 13.58 -2.65
N SER A 67 6.00 14.68 -2.71
CA SER A 67 7.10 14.87 -3.66
C SER A 67 8.17 13.77 -3.60
N GLU A 68 8.35 13.17 -2.43
CA GLU A 68 9.27 12.10 -2.08
C GLU A 68 8.95 10.81 -2.86
N CYS A 69 7.69 10.65 -3.30
CA CYS A 69 7.29 9.54 -4.15
C CYS A 69 7.73 9.69 -5.61
N GLN A 70 8.10 10.90 -6.06
CA GLN A 70 8.38 11.15 -7.47
C GLN A 70 9.48 10.25 -8.06
N PRO A 71 10.64 10.03 -7.42
CA PRO A 71 11.69 9.19 -7.99
C PRO A 71 11.21 7.76 -8.26
N ALA A 72 10.54 7.16 -7.29
CA ALA A 72 10.02 5.80 -7.37
C ALA A 72 8.89 5.67 -8.40
N ILE A 73 7.95 6.61 -8.40
CA ILE A 73 6.84 6.67 -9.37
C ILE A 73 7.38 6.89 -10.78
N HIS A 74 8.33 7.80 -10.96
CA HIS A 74 8.94 8.07 -12.27
C HIS A 74 9.67 6.83 -12.79
N ARG A 75 10.43 6.14 -11.93
CA ARG A 75 11.09 4.88 -12.27
C ARG A 75 10.08 3.81 -12.70
N TYR A 76 8.97 3.67 -11.99
CA TYR A 76 7.91 2.72 -12.32
C TYR A 76 7.27 3.03 -13.68
N PHE A 77 6.91 4.29 -13.93
CA PHE A 77 6.24 4.68 -15.17
C PHE A 77 7.17 4.77 -16.38
N SER A 78 8.48 4.95 -16.18
CA SER A 78 9.48 4.90 -17.25
C SER A 78 9.67 3.49 -17.83
N ILE A 79 9.29 2.44 -17.08
CA ILE A 79 9.22 1.07 -17.60
C ILE A 79 8.06 1.00 -18.60
N ARG A 80 8.41 0.98 -19.89
CA ARG A 80 7.48 0.87 -21.02
C ARG A 80 8.11 0.06 -22.15
N HIS A 81 7.32 -0.85 -22.70
CA HIS A 81 7.66 -1.63 -23.88
C HIS A 81 6.68 -1.32 -25.03
N LYS A 82 6.98 -1.82 -26.23
CA LYS A 82 6.10 -1.65 -27.41
C LYS A 82 4.72 -2.30 -27.20
N ARG A 83 4.67 -3.43 -26.49
CA ARG A 83 3.43 -4.17 -26.19
C ARG A 83 3.01 -3.93 -24.76
N MET A 84 1.69 -3.79 -24.55
CA MET A 84 1.13 -3.57 -23.21
C MET A 84 1.38 -4.74 -22.26
N GLY A 85 1.24 -5.98 -22.74
CA GLY A 85 1.53 -7.17 -21.94
C GLY A 85 2.97 -7.21 -21.43
N ASP A 86 3.94 -6.81 -22.26
CA ASP A 86 5.36 -6.74 -21.86
C ASP A 86 5.59 -5.63 -20.82
N THR A 87 4.91 -4.49 -20.97
CA THR A 87 4.95 -3.39 -19.99
C THR A 87 4.41 -3.82 -18.63
N ILE A 88 3.26 -4.51 -18.61
CA ILE A 88 2.65 -5.04 -17.38
C ILE A 88 3.60 -6.04 -16.71
N ARG A 89 4.15 -6.98 -17.48
CA ARG A 89 5.11 -7.98 -16.95
C ARG A 89 6.36 -7.33 -16.37
N ALA A 90 6.93 -6.35 -17.06
CA ALA A 90 8.13 -5.65 -16.60
C ALA A 90 7.87 -4.82 -15.33
N ARG A 91 6.73 -4.13 -15.25
CA ARG A 91 6.29 -3.39 -14.06
C ARG A 91 6.04 -4.31 -12.86
N HIS A 92 5.38 -5.44 -13.10
CA HIS A 92 5.18 -6.47 -12.09
C HIS A 92 6.53 -6.99 -11.55
N ASN A 93 7.48 -7.29 -12.45
CA ASN A 93 8.82 -7.76 -12.06
C ASN A 93 9.61 -6.72 -11.27
N PHE A 94 9.50 -5.44 -11.65
CA PHE A 94 10.09 -4.34 -10.89
C PHE A 94 9.53 -4.27 -9.47
N LEU A 95 8.20 -4.29 -9.29
CA LEU A 95 7.59 -4.24 -7.96
C LEU A 95 7.96 -5.47 -7.10
N ARG A 96 8.19 -6.64 -7.72
CA ARG A 96 8.68 -7.85 -7.05
C ARG A 96 10.13 -7.79 -6.57
N LEU A 97 10.89 -6.75 -6.94
CA LEU A 97 12.18 -6.50 -6.32
C LEU A 97 12.03 -6.14 -4.84
N CYS A 98 10.89 -5.55 -4.45
CA CYS A 98 10.62 -5.26 -3.05
C CYS A 98 10.42 -6.54 -2.23
N PRO A 99 11.21 -6.80 -1.17
CA PRO A 99 11.04 -8.00 -0.35
C PRO A 99 9.63 -8.17 0.24
N ALA A 100 8.96 -7.06 0.57
CA ALA A 100 7.58 -7.04 1.06
C ALA A 100 6.56 -7.62 0.08
N SER A 101 6.89 -7.74 -1.22
CA SER A 101 5.99 -8.34 -2.22
C SER A 101 5.65 -9.81 -1.93
N LYS A 102 6.40 -10.47 -1.03
CA LYS A 102 6.22 -11.87 -0.64
C LYS A 102 5.23 -12.03 0.52
N GLU A 103 4.81 -10.93 1.16
CA GLU A 103 3.87 -10.97 2.27
C GLU A 103 2.44 -11.30 1.78
N GLN A 104 1.61 -11.78 2.69
CA GLN A 104 0.25 -12.20 2.37
C GLN A 104 -0.57 -11.02 1.83
N GLY A 105 -1.21 -11.20 0.67
CA GLY A 105 -2.01 -10.15 0.00
C GLY A 105 -1.20 -9.14 -0.81
N MET A 106 0.13 -9.06 -0.65
CA MET A 106 0.98 -8.15 -1.40
C MET A 106 1.16 -8.57 -2.86
N LEU A 107 1.15 -9.87 -3.16
CA LEU A 107 1.24 -10.33 -4.55
C LEU A 107 0.02 -9.91 -5.37
N GLU A 108 -1.17 -9.98 -4.80
CA GLU A 108 -2.40 -9.52 -5.44
C GLU A 108 -2.34 -8.00 -5.67
N LEU A 109 -1.89 -7.25 -4.67
CA LEU A 109 -1.67 -5.81 -4.79
C LEU A 109 -0.68 -5.49 -5.92
N VAL A 110 0.49 -6.12 -5.95
CA VAL A 110 1.51 -5.92 -6.98
C VAL A 110 0.96 -6.22 -8.38
N ASN A 111 0.18 -7.29 -8.52
CA ASN A 111 -0.52 -7.60 -9.77
C ASN A 111 -1.53 -6.50 -10.15
N ALA A 112 -2.33 -6.02 -9.20
CA ALA A 112 -3.29 -4.95 -9.44
C ALA A 112 -2.58 -3.65 -9.86
N ILE A 113 -1.50 -3.25 -9.18
CA ILE A 113 -0.69 -2.07 -9.51
C ILE A 113 -0.14 -2.18 -10.94
N ALA A 114 0.45 -3.33 -11.29
CA ALA A 114 0.98 -3.59 -12.62
C ALA A 114 -0.09 -3.48 -13.71
N ASN A 115 -1.33 -3.90 -13.42
CA ASN A 115 -2.50 -3.78 -14.28
C ASN A 115 -3.18 -2.39 -14.24
N GLY A 116 -2.65 -1.44 -13.45
CA GLY A 116 -3.09 -0.04 -13.46
C GLY A 116 -3.90 0.42 -12.24
N ALA A 117 -4.04 -0.40 -11.20
CA ALA A 117 -4.81 -0.06 -9.99
C ALA A 117 -4.24 1.10 -9.17
N GLY A 118 -2.96 1.45 -9.35
CA GLY A 118 -2.38 2.67 -8.77
C GLY A 118 -2.98 3.98 -9.29
N ARG A 119 -3.93 3.95 -10.25
CA ARG A 119 -4.56 5.14 -10.87
C ARG A 119 -5.99 5.38 -10.38
N CYS A 120 -6.26 5.12 -9.11
CA CYS A 120 -7.59 5.26 -8.52
C CYS A 120 -7.76 6.53 -7.68
N ASP A 121 -6.98 7.58 -7.97
CA ASP A 121 -7.14 8.91 -7.38
C ASP A 121 -8.35 9.66 -7.96
N ALA A 122 -8.77 10.72 -7.26
CA ALA A 122 -9.93 11.50 -7.64
C ALA A 122 -9.81 12.10 -9.05
N ARG A 123 -8.62 12.55 -9.44
CA ARG A 123 -8.38 13.16 -10.75
C ARG A 123 -8.67 12.17 -11.87
N GLU A 124 -8.15 10.95 -11.75
CA GLU A 124 -8.35 9.93 -12.77
C GLU A 124 -9.79 9.42 -12.80
N LEU A 125 -10.39 9.18 -11.62
CA LEU A 125 -11.79 8.76 -11.54
C LEU A 125 -12.73 9.81 -12.16
N ASN A 126 -12.50 11.11 -11.91
CA ASN A 126 -13.24 12.20 -12.55
C ASN A 126 -12.98 12.33 -14.06
N ARG A 127 -11.89 11.74 -14.58
CA ARG A 127 -11.59 11.71 -16.02
C ARG A 127 -12.34 10.57 -16.71
N ILE A 128 -12.27 9.36 -16.14
CA ILE A 128 -12.79 8.14 -16.78
C ILE A 128 -14.29 7.91 -16.55
N ASN A 129 -14.86 8.40 -15.44
CA ASN A 129 -16.28 8.24 -15.13
C ASN A 129 -17.16 9.36 -15.72
N ARG A 130 -16.68 10.12 -16.70
CA ARG A 130 -17.49 11.12 -17.40
C ARG A 130 -18.59 10.45 -18.20
N SER A 131 -19.81 10.94 -18.04
CA SER A 131 -21.00 10.44 -18.71
C SER A 131 -21.95 11.60 -19.01
N THR A 132 -22.99 11.33 -19.80
CA THR A 132 -24.02 12.31 -20.14
C THR A 132 -25.40 11.69 -19.97
N TYR A 133 -26.36 12.46 -19.48
CA TYR A 133 -27.78 12.09 -19.54
C TYR A 133 -28.56 13.13 -20.34
N ILE A 134 -29.70 12.72 -20.88
CA ILE A 134 -30.59 13.60 -21.65
C ILE A 134 -31.58 14.22 -20.67
N LYS A 135 -31.73 15.54 -20.73
CA LYS A 135 -32.75 16.30 -19.99
C LYS A 135 -33.58 17.11 -20.98
N ARG A 136 -34.90 17.08 -20.83
CA ARG A 136 -35.79 18.00 -21.55
C ARG A 136 -35.81 19.35 -20.84
N VAL A 137 -35.53 20.42 -21.57
CA VAL A 137 -35.56 21.79 -21.08
C VAL A 137 -36.38 22.66 -22.01
N TRP A 138 -37.11 23.62 -21.43
CA TRP A 138 -37.82 24.63 -22.19
C TRP A 138 -36.82 25.71 -22.63
N VAL A 139 -36.70 25.93 -23.93
CA VAL A 139 -35.81 26.94 -24.51
C VAL A 139 -36.67 28.01 -25.16
N GLY A 140 -36.50 29.26 -24.74
CA GLY A 140 -37.28 30.40 -25.22
C GLY A 140 -38.15 31.03 -24.14
N SER A 141 -39.02 31.94 -24.55
CA SER A 141 -39.93 32.64 -23.65
C SER A 141 -41.09 31.73 -23.21
N ARG A 142 -41.82 32.11 -22.15
CA ARG A 142 -43.00 31.36 -21.68
C ARG A 142 -44.08 31.15 -22.75
N ARG A 143 -44.21 32.05 -23.72
CA ARG A 143 -45.25 32.00 -24.77
C ARG A 143 -44.73 31.61 -26.15
N HIS A 144 -43.42 31.75 -26.39
CA HIS A 144 -42.72 31.34 -27.59
C HIS A 144 -41.43 30.64 -27.17
N GLY A 145 -41.53 29.32 -26.99
CA GLY A 145 -40.42 28.44 -26.69
C GLY A 145 -40.77 27.02 -27.09
N ASP A 146 -39.78 26.15 -27.06
CA ASP A 146 -39.94 24.73 -27.40
C ASP A 146 -39.16 23.84 -26.43
N TRP A 147 -39.59 22.59 -26.31
CA TRP A 147 -38.91 21.58 -25.52
C TRP A 147 -37.73 21.02 -26.31
N GLN A 148 -36.52 21.25 -25.82
CA GLN A 148 -35.31 20.70 -26.39
C GLN A 148 -34.69 19.64 -25.48
N GLU A 149 -34.11 18.62 -26.09
CA GLU A 149 -33.29 17.64 -25.41
C GLU A 149 -31.85 18.12 -25.34
N VAL A 150 -31.34 18.32 -24.11
CA VAL A 150 -29.96 18.72 -23.88
C VAL A 150 -29.18 17.59 -23.22
N LYS A 151 -27.94 17.38 -23.70
CA LYS A 151 -27.00 16.45 -23.08
C LYS A 151 -26.31 17.15 -21.92
N VAL A 152 -26.54 16.67 -20.70
CA VAL A 152 -25.93 17.22 -19.49
C VAL A 152 -24.79 16.31 -19.05
N PRO A 153 -23.54 16.81 -18.95
CA PRO A 153 -22.41 16.03 -18.46
C PRO A 153 -22.50 15.82 -16.95
N TYR A 154 -22.05 14.66 -16.49
CA TYR A 154 -21.95 14.32 -15.06
C TYR A 154 -20.85 13.27 -14.83
N ILE A 155 -20.50 13.03 -13.57
CA ILE A 155 -19.48 12.04 -13.20
C ILE A 155 -20.14 10.87 -12.50
N ARG A 156 -19.96 9.65 -12.99
CA ARG A 156 -20.48 8.44 -12.34
C ARG A 156 -19.79 8.17 -11.00
N ASN A 157 -20.55 7.63 -10.06
CA ASN A 157 -20.03 7.16 -8.76
C ASN A 157 -19.54 5.69 -8.80
N ALA A 158 -19.58 5.05 -9.97
CA ALA A 158 -19.13 3.68 -10.16
C ALA A 158 -17.60 3.57 -10.10
N LYS A 159 -17.10 2.54 -9.40
CA LYS A 159 -15.68 2.17 -9.42
C LYS A 159 -15.42 1.19 -10.57
N PRO A 160 -14.43 1.44 -11.43
CA PRO A 160 -13.92 0.40 -12.33
C PRO A 160 -13.47 -0.82 -11.52
N SER A 161 -13.62 -2.02 -12.09
CA SER A 161 -13.24 -3.27 -11.41
C SER A 161 -11.81 -3.28 -10.88
N TYR A 162 -10.86 -2.73 -11.65
CA TYR A 162 -9.46 -2.62 -11.25
C TYR A 162 -9.26 -1.67 -10.05
N CYS A 163 -10.15 -0.69 -9.84
CA CYS A 163 -10.12 0.15 -8.66
C CYS A 163 -10.75 -0.53 -7.46
N SER A 164 -11.83 -1.29 -7.62
CA SER A 164 -12.45 -2.02 -6.50
C SER A 164 -11.47 -2.96 -5.80
N ALA A 165 -10.68 -3.73 -6.58
CA ALA A 165 -9.62 -4.58 -6.05
C ALA A 165 -8.54 -3.80 -5.28
N TYR A 166 -8.37 -2.51 -5.59
CA TYR A 166 -7.48 -1.62 -4.86
C TYR A 166 -8.11 -1.17 -3.55
N PHE A 167 -9.33 -0.60 -3.60
CA PHE A 167 -10.05 -0.10 -2.41
C PHE A 167 -10.30 -1.17 -1.33
N GLU A 168 -10.44 -2.42 -1.73
CA GLU A 168 -10.76 -3.54 -0.81
C GLU A 168 -9.51 -4.25 -0.28
N ASN A 169 -8.31 -3.92 -0.79
CA ASN A 169 -7.07 -4.56 -0.38
C ASN A 169 -6.51 -3.91 0.91
N GLY A 170 -6.22 -4.73 1.91
CA GLY A 170 -5.75 -4.30 3.24
C GLY A 170 -4.40 -3.57 3.27
N TRP A 171 -3.66 -3.56 2.16
CA TRP A 171 -2.40 -2.84 2.00
C TRP A 171 -2.56 -1.43 1.38
N THR A 172 -3.79 -1.03 1.06
CA THR A 172 -4.06 0.29 0.44
C THR A 172 -4.66 1.28 1.41
N GLN A 173 -4.32 2.56 1.22
CA GLN A 173 -4.86 3.68 1.98
C GLN A 173 -5.33 4.76 1.00
N LEU A 174 -6.50 4.54 0.43
CA LEU A 174 -7.11 5.48 -0.50
C LEU A 174 -8.05 6.41 0.28
N GLY A 175 -7.73 7.71 0.31
CA GLY A 175 -8.66 8.75 0.78
C GLY A 175 -9.82 9.02 -0.19
N THR A 176 -9.71 8.46 -1.40
CA THR A 176 -10.57 8.79 -2.52
C THR A 176 -12.01 8.35 -2.33
N ARG A 177 -12.94 9.29 -2.25
CA ARG A 177 -14.37 9.07 -2.05
C ARG A 177 -15.21 9.90 -2.99
N TYR A 178 -16.43 9.46 -3.24
CA TYR A 178 -17.40 10.23 -4.01
C TYR A 178 -18.16 11.20 -3.10
N VAL A 179 -18.36 12.45 -3.53
CA VAL A 179 -19.07 13.49 -2.79
C VAL A 179 -20.13 14.12 -3.68
N GLY A 180 -21.33 14.34 -3.11
CA GLY A 180 -22.47 14.92 -3.81
C GLY A 180 -23.33 13.87 -4.52
N GLU A 181 -24.31 14.37 -5.28
CA GLU A 181 -25.26 13.56 -6.03
C GLU A 181 -24.79 13.39 -7.48
N GLU A 182 -24.86 12.16 -8.01
CA GLU A 182 -24.24 11.79 -9.29
C GLU A 182 -24.61 12.71 -10.46
N LYS A 183 -25.90 13.05 -10.60
CA LYS A 183 -26.41 13.94 -11.66
C LYS A 183 -26.51 15.41 -11.24
N ASN A 184 -26.03 15.76 -10.05
CA ASN A 184 -26.18 17.08 -9.47
C ASN A 184 -24.86 17.51 -8.79
N GLY A 185 -23.82 17.67 -9.62
CA GLY A 185 -22.51 18.20 -9.19
C GLY A 185 -21.61 17.22 -8.45
N GLY A 186 -22.00 15.94 -8.35
CA GLY A 186 -21.19 14.90 -7.72
C GLY A 186 -19.85 14.67 -8.41
N LYS A 187 -18.83 14.34 -7.59
CA LYS A 187 -17.45 14.10 -8.06
C LYS A 187 -16.65 13.27 -7.06
N TRP A 188 -15.56 12.68 -7.55
CA TRP A 188 -14.54 12.05 -6.71
C TRP A 188 -13.63 13.11 -6.09
N VAL A 189 -13.22 12.92 -4.83
CA VAL A 189 -12.26 13.74 -4.08
C VAL A 189 -11.30 12.83 -3.30
N ASP A 190 -10.07 13.28 -3.06
CA ASP A 190 -9.05 12.58 -2.26
C ASP A 190 -9.06 13.03 -0.79
#